data_AF-A0AB37T7N9-F1
#
_entry.id   AF-A0AB37T7N9-F1
#
_cell.length_a   1.000
_cell.length_b   1.000
_cell.length_c   1.000
_cell.angle_alpha   90.00
_cell.angle_beta   90.00
_cell.angle_gamma   90.00
#
_symmetry.space_group_name_H-M   'P 1'
#
loop_
_entity.id
_entity.type
_entity.pdbx_description
1 polymer ?
#
loop_
_entity_poly.entity_id
_entity_poly.type
_entity_poly.pdbx_seq_one_letter_code
_entity_poly.pdbx_strand_id
1 'polypeptide(L)'
;MFQVDMTHNKTAPQRVSFPDLDSGLTVPLGTLITRVRRMRGLSQREIQRRAGMKDSTLSKLESGTNGISSVSSVVKLADALEMPRQQLFEWAVSYIENKTKQSADRAHH
;
A
#
# COMPACT_ATOMS: atom_id res chain seq x y z
N MET A 1 -17.69 5.87 -15.83
CA MET A 1 -17.22 7.15 -15.27
C MET A 1 -17.23 6.98 -13.76
N PHE A 2 -16.07 6.75 -13.13
CA PHE A 2 -16.02 6.53 -11.68
C PHE A 2 -16.03 7.90 -11.00
N GLN A 3 -17.14 8.21 -10.33
CA GLN A 3 -17.30 9.45 -9.58
C GLN A 3 -16.61 9.26 -8.22
N VAL A 4 -15.38 9.76 -8.11
CA VAL A 4 -14.71 9.92 -6.81
C VAL A 4 -15.09 11.29 -6.27
N ASP A 5 -15.90 11.29 -5.22
CA ASP A 5 -16.32 12.49 -4.51
C ASP A 5 -15.07 13.22 -3.95
N MET A 6 -14.72 14.37 -4.53
CA MET A 6 -13.57 15.19 -4.13
C MET A 6 -14.00 16.32 -3.19
N THR A 7 -14.68 16.01 -2.08
CA THR A 7 -14.85 16.98 -0.99
C THR A 7 -13.54 17.09 -0.22
N HIS A 8 -12.82 18.18 -0.41
CA HIS A 8 -11.54 18.47 0.24
C HIS A 8 -11.73 18.73 1.75
N ASN A 9 -11.77 17.68 2.57
CA ASN A 9 -11.61 17.80 4.01
C ASN A 9 -10.15 17.49 4.39
N LYS A 10 -9.31 18.53 4.52
CA LYS A 10 -7.84 18.42 4.62
C LYS A 10 -7.29 17.92 5.97
N THR A 11 -8.10 17.49 6.93
CA THR A 11 -7.64 17.38 8.33
C THR A 11 -7.56 15.95 8.89
N ALA A 12 -8.05 14.93 8.19
CA ALA A 12 -7.95 13.54 8.67
C ALA A 12 -7.51 12.58 7.56
N PRO A 13 -6.60 11.61 7.84
CA PRO A 13 -6.22 10.60 6.87
C PRO A 13 -7.45 9.77 6.47
N GLN A 14 -7.76 9.78 5.17
CA GLN A 14 -8.94 9.11 4.63
C GLN A 14 -8.67 7.63 4.38
N ARG A 15 -9.56 6.75 4.85
CA ARG A 15 -9.52 5.33 4.50
C ARG A 15 -9.71 5.17 2.99
N VAL A 16 -9.04 4.19 2.40
CA VAL A 16 -9.16 3.86 0.97
C VAL A 16 -9.82 2.50 0.79
N SER A 17 -10.92 2.43 0.05
CA SER A 17 -11.56 1.15 -0.32
C SER A 17 -11.29 0.85 -1.80
N PHE A 18 -11.10 -0.43 -2.10
CA PHE A 18 -11.00 -0.92 -3.47
C PHE A 18 -11.94 -2.12 -3.64
N PRO A 19 -12.77 -2.17 -4.69
CA PRO A 19 -13.77 -3.23 -4.84
C PRO A 19 -13.21 -4.66 -4.84
N ASP A 20 -12.01 -4.84 -5.39
CA ASP A 20 -11.33 -6.14 -5.40
C ASP A 20 -10.89 -6.57 -4.00
N LEU A 21 -10.38 -5.64 -3.19
CA LEU A 21 -10.05 -5.91 -1.79
C LEU A 21 -11.30 -6.18 -0.94
N ASP A 22 -12.36 -5.42 -1.16
CA ASP A 22 -13.64 -5.57 -0.45
C ASP A 22 -14.33 -6.91 -0.79
N SER A 23 -14.07 -7.44 -1.99
CA SER A 23 -14.53 -8.76 -2.43
C SER A 23 -13.65 -9.91 -1.96
N GLY A 24 -12.63 -9.64 -1.13
CA GLY A 24 -11.72 -10.65 -0.58
C GLY A 24 -10.65 -11.15 -1.56
N LEU A 25 -10.42 -10.45 -2.68
CA LEU A 25 -9.34 -10.83 -3.60
C LEU A 25 -7.97 -10.48 -3.02
N THR A 26 -7.02 -11.40 -3.19
CA THR A 26 -5.62 -11.17 -2.81
C THR A 26 -4.97 -10.22 -3.81
N VAL A 27 -4.72 -8.98 -3.37
CA VAL A 27 -4.00 -7.96 -4.16
C VAL A 27 -2.60 -7.76 -3.58
N PRO A 28 -1.53 -7.73 -4.41
CA PRO A 28 -0.19 -7.44 -3.91
C PRO A 28 -0.14 -6.06 -3.23
N LEU A 29 0.56 -5.98 -2.09
CA LEU A 29 0.68 -4.74 -1.33
C LEU A 29 1.23 -3.57 -2.15
N GLY A 30 2.24 -3.84 -2.99
CA GLY A 30 2.81 -2.86 -3.91
C GLY A 30 1.79 -2.25 -4.86
N THR A 31 0.88 -3.08 -5.39
CA THR A 31 -0.20 -2.63 -6.29
C THR A 31 -1.18 -1.72 -5.56
N LEU A 32 -1.55 -2.05 -4.32
CA LEU A 32 -2.42 -1.19 -3.50
C LEU A 32 -1.76 0.18 -3.25
N ILE A 33 -0.48 0.19 -2.88
CA ILE A 33 0.30 1.42 -2.67
C ILE A 33 0.35 2.27 -3.95
N THR A 34 0.64 1.66 -5.10
CA THR A 34 0.65 2.37 -6.40
C THR A 34 -0.72 3.00 -6.70
N ARG A 35 -1.81 2.29 -6.45
CA ARG A 35 -3.17 2.79 -6.68
C ARG A 35 -3.49 3.99 -5.79
N VAL A 36 -3.24 3.89 -4.48
CA VAL A 36 -3.44 5.02 -3.55
C VAL A 36 -2.63 6.23 -3.98
N ARG A 37 -1.35 6.03 -4.31
CA ARG A 37 -0.44 7.10 -4.76
C ARG A 37 -0.99 7.81 -6.00
N ARG A 38 -1.41 7.06 -7.02
CA ARG A 38 -1.94 7.60 -8.28
C ARG A 38 -3.28 8.31 -8.08
N MET A 39 -4.17 7.76 -7.26
CA MET A 39 -5.45 8.38 -6.91
C MET A 39 -5.26 9.78 -6.28
N ARG A 40 -4.16 9.97 -5.54
CA ARG A 40 -3.79 11.24 -4.90
C ARG A 40 -2.91 12.13 -5.76
N GLY A 41 -2.64 11.76 -7.02
CA GLY A 41 -1.77 12.52 -7.92
C GLY A 41 -0.31 12.60 -7.48
N LEU A 42 0.14 11.71 -6.58
CA LEU A 42 1.49 11.74 -6.01
C LEU A 42 2.47 11.00 -6.94
N SER A 43 3.69 11.52 -7.11
CA SER A 43 4.77 10.81 -7.80
C SER A 43 5.52 9.88 -6.84
N GLN A 44 6.29 8.91 -7.35
CA GLN A 44 7.16 8.09 -6.49
C GLN A 44 8.18 8.96 -5.73
N ARG A 45 8.78 9.94 -6.43
CA ARG A 45 9.70 10.92 -5.82
C ARG A 45 9.07 11.69 -4.68
N GLU A 46 7.80 12.08 -4.84
CA GLU A 46 7.09 12.80 -3.80
C GLU A 46 6.87 11.94 -2.55
N ILE A 47 6.46 10.68 -2.71
CA ILE A 47 6.34 9.74 -1.58
C ILE A 47 7.70 9.47 -0.93
N GLN A 48 8.75 9.25 -1.71
CA GLN A 48 10.11 9.00 -1.21
C GLN A 48 10.59 10.19 -0.36
N ARG A 49 10.40 11.41 -0.85
CA ARG A 49 10.71 12.65 -0.14
C ARG A 49 9.92 12.77 1.16
N ARG A 50 8.58 12.60 1.12
CA ARG A 50 7.70 12.69 2.29
C ARG A 50 8.01 11.62 3.35
N ALA A 51 8.28 10.40 2.91
CA ALA A 51 8.55 9.26 3.78
C ALA A 51 10.01 9.20 4.27
N GLY A 52 10.92 10.00 3.73
CA GLY A 52 12.35 9.89 3.98
C GLY A 52 12.91 8.53 3.58
N MET A 53 12.45 7.98 2.47
CA MET A 53 12.83 6.65 1.96
C MET A 53 13.79 6.77 0.77
N LYS A 54 14.69 5.79 0.63
CA LYS A 54 15.57 5.69 -0.55
C LYS A 54 14.76 5.40 -1.81
N ASP A 55 15.19 5.96 -2.95
CA ASP A 55 14.48 5.84 -4.22
C ASP A 55 14.21 4.38 -4.64
N SER A 56 15.20 3.51 -4.44
CA SER A 56 15.09 2.10 -4.80
C SER A 56 14.09 1.31 -3.95
N THR A 57 13.74 1.79 -2.75
CA THR A 57 12.86 1.05 -1.83
C THR A 57 11.41 1.09 -2.29
N LEU A 58 10.87 2.26 -2.60
CA LEU A 58 9.48 2.39 -3.06
C LEU A 58 9.28 1.71 -4.42
N SER A 59 10.24 1.86 -5.34
CA SER A 59 10.16 1.22 -6.67
C SER A 59 10.08 -0.30 -6.57
N LYS A 60 10.98 -0.92 -5.78
CA LYS A 60 10.98 -2.38 -5.54
C LYS A 60 9.73 -2.87 -4.81
N LEU A 61 9.13 -2.03 -3.97
CA LEU A 61 7.88 -2.34 -3.29
C LEU A 61 6.71 -2.32 -4.27
N GLU A 62 6.58 -1.27 -5.08
CA GLU A 62 5.52 -1.14 -6.09
C GLU A 62 5.62 -2.21 -7.18
N SER A 63 6.84 -2.68 -7.53
CA SER A 63 7.04 -3.78 -8.48
C SER A 63 6.83 -5.17 -7.88
N GLY A 64 6.62 -5.29 -6.55
CA GLY A 64 6.50 -6.56 -5.86
C GLY A 64 7.83 -7.33 -5.69
N THR A 65 8.95 -6.74 -6.10
CA THR A 65 10.29 -7.34 -5.91
C THR A 65 10.63 -7.48 -4.43
N ASN A 66 10.29 -6.48 -3.62
CA ASN A 66 10.47 -6.50 -2.18
C ASN A 66 9.12 -6.25 -1.47
N GLY A 67 8.93 -6.90 -0.33
CA GLY A 67 7.86 -6.54 0.60
C GLY A 67 8.27 -5.37 1.51
N ILE A 68 7.33 -4.93 2.34
CA ILE A 68 7.65 -4.07 3.49
C ILE A 68 8.42 -4.90 4.52
N SER A 69 9.54 -4.35 5.02
CA SER A 69 10.45 -5.05 5.95
C SER A 69 10.40 -4.52 7.39
N SER A 70 9.69 -3.42 7.67
CA SER A 70 9.63 -2.86 9.01
C SER A 70 8.34 -2.09 9.29
N VAL A 71 7.93 -2.09 10.56
CA VAL A 71 6.84 -1.28 11.11
C VAL A 71 7.08 0.21 10.81
N SER A 72 8.32 0.69 10.94
CA SER A 72 8.68 2.07 10.64
C SER A 72 8.40 2.43 9.18
N SER A 73 8.70 1.53 8.24
CA SER A 73 8.41 1.73 6.82
C SER A 73 6.90 1.83 6.56
N VAL A 74 6.08 1.02 7.25
CA VAL A 74 4.60 1.12 7.16
C VAL A 74 4.14 2.49 7.60
N VAL A 75 4.58 2.94 8.78
CA VAL A 75 4.15 4.24 9.34
C VAL A 75 4.54 5.39 8.40
N LYS A 76 5.78 5.42 7.93
CA LYS A 76 6.29 6.46 7.01
C LYS A 76 5.53 6.47 5.69
N LEU A 77 5.24 5.30 5.12
CA LEU A 77 4.47 5.19 3.89
C LEU A 77 3.03 5.64 4.08
N ALA A 78 2.37 5.22 5.17
CA ALA A 78 0.99 5.61 5.45
C ALA A 78 0.86 7.13 5.62
N ASP A 79 1.78 7.75 6.35
CA ASP A 79 1.84 9.20 6.54
C ASP A 79 2.08 9.93 5.20
N ALA A 80 3.03 9.45 4.39
CA ALA A 80 3.33 10.04 3.08
C ALA A 80 2.19 9.88 2.06
N LEU A 81 1.46 8.76 2.14
CA LEU A 81 0.26 8.48 1.36
C LEU A 81 -0.99 9.13 1.96
N GLU A 82 -0.90 9.83 3.09
CA GLU A 82 -1.99 10.46 3.84
C GLU A 82 -3.18 9.49 4.07
N MET A 83 -2.88 8.23 4.40
CA MET A 83 -3.85 7.19 4.73
C MET A 83 -3.70 6.72 6.19
N PRO A 84 -4.74 6.14 6.81
CA PRO A 84 -4.64 5.66 8.17
C PRO A 84 -3.54 4.59 8.31
N ARG A 85 -2.63 4.79 9.27
CA ARG A 85 -1.56 3.83 9.59
C ARG A 85 -2.10 2.43 9.82
N GLN A 86 -3.18 2.33 10.61
CA GLN A 86 -3.88 1.08 10.89
C GLN A 86 -4.26 0.35 9.60
N GLN A 87 -4.80 1.07 8.62
CA GLN A 87 -5.23 0.44 7.37
C GLN A 87 -4.04 -0.12 6.57
N LEU A 88 -2.93 0.61 6.48
CA LEU A 88 -1.75 0.10 5.79
C LEU A 88 -1.12 -1.10 6.54
N PHE A 89 -1.22 -1.14 7.87
CA PHE A 89 -0.85 -2.31 8.66
C PHE A 89 -1.72 -3.52 8.34
N GLU A 90 -3.04 -3.36 8.30
CA GLU A 90 -3.99 -4.42 7.94
C GLU A 90 -3.63 -5.03 6.57
N TRP A 91 -3.34 -4.19 5.57
CA TRP A 91 -2.90 -4.64 4.25
C TRP A 91 -1.54 -5.36 4.27
N ALA A 92 -0.58 -4.85 5.04
CA ALA A 92 0.74 -5.44 5.14
C ALA A 92 0.69 -6.84 5.79
N VAL A 93 -0.09 -7.00 6.86
CA VAL A 93 -0.29 -8.30 7.53
C VAL A 93 -0.96 -9.29 6.59
N SER A 94 -2.08 -8.91 5.97
CA SER A 94 -2.77 -9.77 5.01
C SER A 94 -1.86 -10.22 3.86
N TYR A 95 -1.02 -9.32 3.33
CA TYR A 95 -0.05 -9.68 2.30
C TYR A 95 1.00 -10.69 2.78
N ILE A 96 1.54 -10.52 3.99
CA ILE A 96 2.52 -11.45 4.57
C ILE A 96 1.89 -12.84 4.77
N GLU A 97 0.69 -12.90 5.34
CA GLU A 97 -0.06 -14.16 5.56
C GLU A 97 -0.37 -14.88 4.25
N ASN A 98 -0.76 -14.14 3.21
CA ASN A 98 -1.05 -14.73 1.91
C ASN A 98 0.22 -15.22 1.21
N LYS A 99 1.35 -14.53 1.39
CA LYS A 99 2.64 -14.95 0.85
C LYS A 99 3.14 -16.23 1.54
N THR A 100 3.00 -16.34 2.87
CA THR A 100 3.41 -17.55 3.60
C THR A 100 2.57 -18.77 3.23
N LYS A 101 1.24 -18.62 3.10
CA LYS A 101 0.34 -19.70 2.63
C LYS A 101 0.74 -20.19 1.23
N GLN A 102 0.95 -19.29 0.28
CA GLN A 102 1.34 -19.67 -1.09
C GLN A 102 2.71 -20.37 -1.15
N SER A 103 3.65 -20.00 -0.28
CA SER A 103 4.94 -20.70 -0.19
C SER A 103 4.81 -22.10 0.40
N ALA A 104 3.92 -22.30 1.38
CA ALA A 104 3.63 -23.62 1.95
C ALA A 104 2.99 -24.56 0.91
N ASP A 105 2.01 -24.06 0.13
CA ASP A 105 1.33 -24.87 -0.88
C ASP A 105 2.27 -25.31 -2.02
N ARG A 106 3.21 -24.45 -2.43
CA ARG A 106 4.20 -24.76 -3.48
C ARG A 106 5.29 -25.73 -3.06
N ALA A 107 5.55 -25.87 -1.76
CA ALA A 107 6.54 -26.83 -1.26
C ALA A 107 6.00 -28.28 -1.20
N HIS A 108 4.69 -28.45 -1.36
CA HIS A 108 3.99 -29.74 -1.32
C HIS A 108 3.61 -30.29 -2.72
N HIS A 109 4.09 -29.67 -3.79
CA HIS A 109 3.96 -30.15 -5.18
C HIS A 109 5.35 -30.43 -5.76
#